data_AF-A0A7C7I985-F1
#
_entry.id   AF-A0A7C7I985-F1
#
_cell.length_a   1.000
_cell.length_b   1.000
_cell.length_c   1.000
_cell.angle_alpha   90.00
_cell.angle_beta   90.00
_cell.angle_gamma   90.00
#
_symmetry.space_group_name_H-M   'P 1'
#
loop_
_entity.id
_entity.type
_entity.pdbx_description
1 polymer ?
#
loop_
_entity_poly.entity_id
_entity_poly.type
_entity_poly.pdbx_seq_one_letter_code
_entity_poly.pdbx_strand_id
1 'polypeptide(L)'
;MTLYDLYLISPQLAVASTGILVILLDLVFQRKGFLPYAAFAGLLVSLTFLVIQSVDLAGAVNLVDAVDSGAAGVLAGSLAVDRFSLFFNYLVLAALGLVTLASVDYVRRIERFRGEYFGLLLFSATGMML
;
A
#
# COMPACT_ATOMS: atom_id res chain seq x y z
N MET A 1 -16.77 11.48 7.47
CA MET A 1 -15.68 11.14 6.55
C MET A 1 -15.60 12.27 5.53
N THR A 2 -14.58 13.10 5.61
CA THR A 2 -14.33 14.11 4.59
C THR A 2 -13.59 13.46 3.40
N LEU A 3 -13.66 14.04 2.20
CA LEU A 3 -12.90 13.54 1.05
C LEU A 3 -11.38 13.58 1.30
N TYR A 4 -10.95 14.48 2.19
CA TYR A 4 -9.57 14.59 2.64
C TYR A 4 -9.14 13.36 3.46
N ASP A 5 -10.00 12.88 4.36
CA ASP A 5 -9.73 11.65 5.14
C ASP A 5 -9.51 10.44 4.22
N LEU A 6 -10.28 10.34 3.13
CA LEU A 6 -10.18 9.24 2.16
C LEU A 6 -8.89 9.32 1.34
N TYR A 7 -8.46 10.54 0.99
CA TYR A 7 -7.19 10.78 0.32
C TYR A 7 -5.99 10.37 1.19
N LEU A 8 -6.06 10.63 2.49
CA LEU A 8 -5.00 10.29 3.45
C LEU A 8 -4.77 8.77 3.58
N ILE A 9 -5.85 7.97 3.51
CA ILE A 9 -5.78 6.50 3.59
C ILE A 9 -5.67 5.82 2.20
N SER A 10 -5.54 6.61 1.13
CA SER A 10 -5.52 6.08 -0.24
C SER A 10 -4.38 5.09 -0.52
N PRO A 11 -3.13 5.25 0.00
CA PRO A 11 -2.08 4.25 -0.21
C PRO A 11 -2.43 2.90 0.43
N GLN A 12 -2.99 2.90 1.64
CA GLN A 12 -3.40 1.68 2.35
C GLN A 12 -4.56 0.99 1.62
N LEU A 13 -5.54 1.76 1.15
CA LEU A 13 -6.66 1.24 0.36
C LEU A 13 -6.19 0.63 -0.97
N ALA A 14 -5.17 1.21 -1.61
CA ALA A 14 -4.60 0.67 -2.84
C ALA A 14 -3.92 -0.70 -2.61
N VAL A 15 -3.15 -0.86 -1.52
CA VAL A 15 -2.53 -2.15 -1.16
C VAL A 15 -3.61 -3.18 -0.82
N ALA A 16 -4.60 -2.80 -0.01
CA ALA A 16 -5.71 -3.68 0.38
C ALA A 16 -6.50 -4.17 -0.84
N SER A 17 -6.85 -3.23 -1.73
CA SER A 17 -7.58 -3.53 -2.97
C SER A 17 -6.76 -4.43 -3.88
N THR A 18 -5.45 -4.20 -3.98
CA THR A 18 -4.54 -5.09 -4.72
C THR A 18 -4.54 -6.50 -4.13
N GLY A 19 -4.49 -6.63 -2.80
CA GLY A 19 -4.57 -7.93 -2.11
C GLY A 19 -5.87 -8.69 -2.46
N ILE A 20 -7.01 -7.99 -2.40
CA ILE A 20 -8.31 -8.55 -2.82
C ILE A 20 -8.27 -9.00 -4.28
N LEU A 21 -7.79 -8.14 -5.18
CA LEU A 21 -7.69 -8.45 -6.61
C LEU A 21 -6.80 -9.67 -6.87
N VAL A 22 -5.67 -9.79 -6.17
CA VAL A 22 -4.77 -10.96 -6.31
C VAL A 22 -5.46 -12.25 -5.88
N ILE A 23 -6.23 -12.24 -4.79
CA ILE A 23 -7.01 -13.42 -4.35
C ILE A 23 -8.11 -13.75 -5.37
N LEU A 24 -8.86 -12.75 -5.84
CA LEU A 24 -9.89 -12.96 -6.86
C LEU A 24 -9.30 -13.50 -8.17
N LEU A 25 -8.14 -13.00 -8.59
CA LEU A 25 -7.42 -13.51 -9.75
C LEU A 25 -6.94 -14.95 -9.55
N ASP A 26 -6.47 -15.33 -8.36
CA ASP A 26 -6.09 -16.73 -8.06
C ASP A 26 -7.31 -17.67 -8.10
N LEU A 27 -8.50 -17.18 -7.74
CA LEU A 27 -9.75 -17.94 -7.80
C LEU A 27 -10.23 -18.14 -9.24
N VAL A 28 -10.09 -17.13 -10.09
CA VAL A 28 -10.60 -17.15 -11.49
C VAL A 28 -9.61 -17.81 -12.46
N PHE A 29 -8.30 -17.63 -12.28
CA PHE A 29 -7.29 -18.06 -13.25
C PHE A 29 -6.40 -19.19 -12.74
N GLN A 30 -6.38 -20.33 -13.46
CA GLN A 30 -5.50 -21.46 -13.14
C GLN A 30 -4.00 -21.22 -13.48
N ARG A 31 -3.67 -20.23 -14.32
CA ARG A 31 -2.29 -19.90 -14.71
C ARG A 31 -1.63 -18.95 -13.71
N LYS A 32 -1.02 -19.51 -12.66
CA LYS A 32 -0.42 -18.79 -11.53
C LYS A 32 0.89 -18.03 -11.83
N GLY A 33 1.32 -17.94 -13.08
CA GLY A 33 2.57 -17.27 -13.48
C GLY A 33 2.47 -15.74 -13.51
N PHE A 34 1.26 -15.19 -13.65
CA PHE A 34 1.03 -13.75 -13.78
C PHE A 34 0.78 -13.04 -12.44
N LEU A 35 0.54 -13.79 -11.36
CA LEU A 35 0.19 -13.26 -10.05
C LEU A 35 1.27 -12.34 -9.43
N PRO A 36 2.59 -12.66 -9.52
CA PRO A 36 3.61 -11.76 -8.99
C PRO A 36 3.66 -10.42 -9.74
N TYR A 37 3.40 -10.42 -11.05
CA TYR A 37 3.35 -9.19 -11.84
C TYR A 37 2.15 -8.33 -11.46
N ALA A 38 0.98 -8.95 -11.20
CA ALA A 38 -0.21 -8.24 -10.73
C ALA A 38 0.00 -7.62 -9.34
N ALA A 39 0.61 -8.37 -8.41
CA ALA A 39 0.97 -7.87 -7.09
C ALA A 39 1.94 -6.69 -7.19
N PHE A 40 3.02 -6.84 -7.97
CA PHE A 40 4.01 -5.78 -8.16
C PHE A 40 3.42 -4.53 -8.83
N ALA A 41 2.52 -4.69 -9.81
CA ALA A 41 1.83 -3.56 -10.43
C ALA A 41 0.98 -2.77 -9.42
N GLY A 42 0.25 -3.45 -8.52
CA GLY A 42 -0.52 -2.78 -7.48
C GLY A 42 0.36 -2.11 -6.41
N LEU A 43 1.56 -2.64 -6.15
CA LEU A 43 2.56 -1.95 -5.31
C LEU A 43 3.01 -0.64 -5.94
N LEU A 44 3.23 -0.61 -7.26
CA LEU A 44 3.58 0.63 -7.96
C LEU A 44 2.45 1.67 -7.86
N VAL A 45 1.19 1.26 -7.98
CA VAL A 45 0.03 2.14 -7.79
C VAL A 45 -0.01 2.69 -6.37
N SER A 46 0.26 1.85 -5.36
CA SER A 46 0.28 2.31 -3.96
C SER A 46 1.43 3.28 -3.70
N LEU A 47 2.58 3.05 -4.35
CA LEU A 47 3.75 3.92 -4.28
C LEU A 47 3.50 5.27 -4.94
N THR A 48 2.79 5.34 -6.07
CA THR A 48 2.45 6.63 -6.70
C THR A 48 1.55 7.47 -5.80
N PHE A 49 0.55 6.88 -5.15
CA PHE A 49 -0.28 7.58 -4.16
C PHE A 49 0.55 8.10 -2.99
N LEU A 50 1.48 7.29 -2.47
CA LEU A 50 2.37 7.70 -1.38
C LEU A 50 3.31 8.85 -1.79
N VAL A 51 3.82 8.84 -3.02
CA VAL A 51 4.64 9.94 -3.57
C VAL A 51 3.84 11.23 -3.66
N ILE A 52 2.62 11.18 -4.22
CA ILE A 52 1.75 12.35 -4.33
C ILE A 52 1.47 12.93 -2.93
N GLN A 53 1.13 12.08 -1.96
CA GLN A 53 0.89 12.50 -0.58
C GLN A 53 2.13 13.14 0.06
N SER A 54 3.32 12.60 -0.18
CA SER A 54 4.56 13.17 0.36
C SER A 54 4.93 14.53 -0.27
N VAL A 55 4.64 14.74 -1.56
CA VAL A 55 4.86 16.02 -2.24
C VAL A 55 3.85 17.06 -1.76
N ASP A 56 2.58 16.67 -1.57
CA ASP A 56 1.54 17.56 -1.06
C ASP A 56 1.86 18.05 0.37
N LEU A 57 2.31 17.13 1.24
CA LEU A 57 2.75 17.47 2.60
C LEU A 57 4.04 18.32 2.62
N ALA A 58 4.90 18.20 1.61
CA ALA A 58 6.09 19.05 1.45
C ALA A 58 5.75 20.42 0.81
N GLY A 59 4.77 20.48 -0.08
CA GLY A 59 4.26 21.68 -0.73
C GLY A 59 3.44 22.56 0.21
N ALA A 60 2.69 21.96 1.14
CA ALA A 60 1.98 22.67 2.21
C ALA A 60 2.91 23.54 3.07
N VAL A 61 4.20 23.18 3.19
CA VAL A 61 5.19 23.98 3.95
C VAL A 61 5.50 25.31 3.28
N ASN A 62 5.25 25.45 1.96
CA ASN A 62 5.47 26.72 1.25
C ASN A 62 4.20 27.58 1.15
N LEU A 63 3.04 27.10 1.60
CA LEU A 63 1.75 27.79 1.48
C LEU A 63 1.03 28.01 2.82
N VAL A 64 1.53 27.46 3.94
CA VAL A 64 0.87 27.55 5.25
C VAL A 64 1.70 28.37 6.24
N ASP A 65 1.71 29.69 6.01
CA ASP A 65 1.79 30.69 7.09
C ASP A 65 0.36 31.14 7.50
N ALA A 66 -0.68 30.47 6.98
CA ALA A 66 -2.07 30.76 7.31
C ALA A 66 -2.88 29.45 7.36
N VAL A 67 -3.35 29.12 8.57
CA VAL A 67 -4.44 28.21 8.91
C VAL A 67 -4.07 26.72 9.10
N ASP A 68 -3.87 26.36 10.37
CA ASP A 68 -4.29 25.10 11.01
C ASP A 68 -3.95 23.74 10.36
N SER A 69 -2.73 23.55 9.85
CA SER A 69 -2.24 22.21 9.47
C SER A 69 -1.36 21.57 10.55
N GLY A 70 -1.77 21.70 11.83
CA GLY A 70 -1.16 20.98 12.95
C GLY A 70 -1.84 19.62 13.12
N ALA A 71 -1.14 18.55 12.73
CA ALA A 71 -1.53 17.16 13.02
C ALA A 71 -3.01 16.84 12.75
N ALA A 72 -3.41 16.81 11.46
CA ALA A 72 -4.74 16.36 11.07
C ALA A 72 -4.89 14.86 11.38
N GLY A 73 -5.30 14.54 12.61
CA GLY A 73 -5.77 13.21 12.98
C GLY A 73 -6.99 12.84 12.13
N VAL A 74 -6.85 11.79 11.34
CA VAL A 74 -7.86 11.28 10.41
C VAL A 74 -8.74 10.27 11.15
N LEU A 75 -9.99 10.09 10.71
CA LEU A 75 -10.96 9.17 11.32
C LEU A 75 -11.19 9.45 12.82
N ALA A 76 -11.64 10.67 13.15
CA ALA A 76 -11.88 11.10 14.53
C ALA A 76 -10.64 11.01 15.45
N GLY A 77 -9.44 11.18 14.89
CA GLY A 77 -8.17 11.13 15.62
C GLY A 77 -7.59 9.73 15.82
N SER A 78 -8.18 8.69 15.19
CA SER A 78 -7.68 7.32 15.27
C SER A 78 -6.40 7.08 14.46
N LEU A 79 -6.11 7.91 13.45
CA LEU A 79 -4.97 7.76 12.55
C LEU A 79 -4.24 9.09 12.41
N ALA A 80 -2.95 9.13 12.75
CA ALA A 80 -2.11 10.29 12.54
C ALA A 80 -1.24 10.11 11.31
N VAL A 81 -1.34 11.02 10.34
CA VAL A 81 -0.46 11.04 9.16
C VAL A 81 0.53 12.17 9.31
N ASP A 82 1.78 11.81 9.56
CA ASP A 82 2.91 12.72 9.69
C ASP A 82 4.12 12.21 8.87
N ARG A 83 5.22 12.96 8.90
CA ARG A 83 6.44 12.58 8.16
C ARG A 83 7.03 11.25 8.62
N PHE A 84 6.84 10.90 9.90
CA PHE A 84 7.33 9.64 10.47
C PHE A 84 6.52 8.46 9.94
N SER A 85 5.19 8.54 9.98
CA SER A 85 4.27 7.55 9.41
C SER A 85 4.51 7.35 7.91
N LEU A 86 4.71 8.43 7.15
CA LEU A 86 5.06 8.35 5.73
C LEU A 86 6.36 7.57 5.50
N PHE A 87 7.39 7.80 6.30
CA PHE A 87 8.65 7.06 6.21
C PHE A 87 8.45 5.55 6.43
N PHE A 88 7.67 5.17 7.44
CA PHE A 88 7.36 3.75 7.68
C PHE A 88 6.55 3.14 6.55
N ASN A 89 5.59 3.87 5.97
CA ASN A 89 4.85 3.43 4.78
C ASN A 89 5.79 3.18 3.59
N TYR A 90 6.78 4.05 3.35
CA TYR A 90 7.81 3.82 2.33
C TYR A 90 8.65 2.57 2.64
N LEU A 91 9.07 2.40 3.89
CA LEU A 91 9.87 1.26 4.33
C LEU A 91 9.12 -0.06 4.12
N VAL A 92 7.85 -0.10 4.54
CA VAL A 92 6.98 -1.27 4.38
C VAL A 92 6.78 -1.59 2.90
N LEU A 93 6.44 -0.61 2.06
CA LEU A 93 6.28 -0.83 0.61
C LEU A 93 7.58 -1.29 -0.06
N ALA A 94 8.73 -0.73 0.32
CA ALA A 94 10.03 -1.15 -0.21
C ALA A 94 10.35 -2.60 0.20
N ALA A 95 10.18 -2.94 1.48
CA ALA A 95 10.38 -4.29 1.98
C ALA A 95 9.43 -5.28 1.29
N LEU A 96 8.16 -4.91 1.14
CA LEU A 96 7.15 -5.71 0.46
C LEU A 96 7.49 -5.96 -1.00
N GLY A 97 7.97 -4.95 -1.72
CA GLY A 97 8.46 -5.07 -3.09
C GLY A 97 9.66 -6.03 -3.19
N LEU A 98 10.64 -5.88 -2.30
CA LEU A 98 11.82 -6.76 -2.25
C LEU A 98 11.43 -8.21 -1.94
N VAL A 99 10.58 -8.43 -0.93
CA VAL A 99 10.09 -9.77 -0.57
C VAL A 99 9.30 -10.36 -1.74
N THR A 100 8.40 -9.59 -2.36
CA THR A 100 7.62 -10.05 -3.53
C THR A 100 8.54 -10.53 -4.66
N LEU A 101 9.60 -9.77 -4.97
CA LEU A 101 10.59 -10.14 -5.99
C LEU A 101 11.42 -11.37 -5.58
N ALA A 102 11.95 -11.39 -4.36
CA ALA A 102 12.76 -12.50 -3.85
C ALA A 102 11.95 -13.81 -3.78
N SER A 103 10.65 -13.72 -3.51
CA SER A 103 9.76 -14.87 -3.38
C SER A 103 9.26 -15.42 -4.70
N VAL A 104 9.52 -14.80 -5.87
CA VAL A 104 9.04 -15.30 -7.17
C VAL A 104 9.51 -16.73 -7.43
N ASP A 105 10.82 -16.99 -7.30
CA ASP A 105 11.38 -18.32 -7.58
C ASP A 105 11.10 -19.31 -6.46
N TYR A 106 10.92 -18.82 -5.22
CA TYR A 106 10.50 -19.64 -4.10
C TYR A 106 9.06 -20.16 -4.28
N VAL A 107 8.11 -19.27 -4.56
CA VAL A 107 6.69 -19.59 -4.72
C VAL A 107 6.45 -20.45 -5.96
N ARG A 108 7.28 -20.32 -7.01
CA ARG A 108 7.23 -21.20 -8.18
C ARG A 108 7.50 -22.67 -7.85
N ARG A 109 8.30 -22.95 -6.81
CA ARG A 109 8.61 -24.32 -6.35
C ARG A 109 7.50 -24.91 -5.47
N ILE A 110 6.57 -24.09 -4.99
CA ILE A 110 5.41 -24.55 -4.24
C ILE A 110 4.31 -24.91 -5.26
N GLU A 111 3.80 -26.14 -5.21
CA GLU A 111 2.78 -26.61 -6.17
C GLU A 111 1.38 -26.05 -5.91
N ARG A 112 1.08 -25.68 -4.65
CA ARG A 112 -0.27 -25.28 -4.20
C ARG A 112 -0.26 -23.87 -3.58
N PHE A 113 -1.37 -23.13 -3.72
CA PHE A 113 -1.61 -21.85 -3.02
C PHE A 113 -0.68 -20.67 -3.35
N ARG A 114 -0.16 -20.58 -4.58
CA ARG A 114 0.75 -19.48 -5.00
C ARG A 114 0.11 -18.08 -4.90
N GLY A 115 -1.17 -17.92 -5.22
CA GLY A 115 -1.85 -16.63 -5.14
C GLY A 115 -2.21 -16.22 -3.73
N GLU A 116 -2.61 -17.18 -2.89
CA GLU A 116 -2.86 -16.94 -1.46
C GLU A 116 -1.64 -16.37 -0.75
N TYR A 117 -0.43 -16.85 -1.09
CA TYR A 117 0.81 -16.28 -0.54
C TYR A 117 0.92 -14.78 -0.77
N PHE A 118 0.76 -14.31 -2.01
CA PHE A 118 0.86 -12.89 -2.34
C PHE A 118 -0.33 -12.09 -1.78
N GLY A 119 -1.52 -12.67 -1.73
CA GLY A 119 -2.70 -12.05 -1.12
C GLY A 119 -2.48 -11.77 0.38
N LEU A 120 -2.06 -12.78 1.15
CA LEU A 120 -1.78 -12.65 2.58
C LEU A 120 -0.61 -11.69 2.84
N LEU A 121 0.41 -11.69 1.98
CA LEU A 121 1.54 -10.78 2.05
C LEU A 121 1.09 -9.31 1.92
N LEU A 122 0.21 -9.01 0.95
CA LEU A 122 -0.37 -7.68 0.73
C LEU A 122 -1.30 -7.26 1.88
N PHE A 123 -2.11 -8.17 2.41
CA PHE A 123 -2.96 -7.88 3.57
C PHE A 123 -2.14 -7.61 4.84
N SER A 124 -1.09 -8.39 5.08
CA SER A 124 -0.16 -8.16 6.18
C SER A 124 0.46 -6.76 6.08
N ALA A 125 0.92 -6.37 4.88
CA ALA A 125 1.46 -5.03 4.67
C ALA A 125 0.44 -3.91 4.85
N THR A 126 -0.82 -4.13 4.43
CA THR A 126 -1.90 -3.19 4.72
C THR A 126 -2.03 -2.97 6.22
N GLY A 127 -1.98 -4.03 7.03
CA GLY A 127 -2.02 -3.94 8.48
C GLY A 127 -0.78 -3.27 9.09
N MET A 128 0.39 -3.39 8.47
CA MET A 128 1.61 -2.69 8.91
C MET A 128 1.61 -1.18 8.59
N MET A 129 0.77 -0.74 7.64
CA MET A 129 0.65 0.67 7.21
C MET A 129 -0.50 1.43 7.91
N LEU A 130 -1.31 0.73 8.71
CA LEU A 130 -2.36 1.29 9.56
C LEU A 130 -1.82 1.53 10.97
#